data_AF-A0A927NM16-F1
#
_entry.id   AF-A0A927NM16-F1
#
_cell.length_a   1.000
_cell.length_b   1.000
_cell.length_c   1.000
_cell.angle_alpha   90.00
_cell.angle_beta   90.00
_cell.angle_gamma   90.00
#
_symmetry.space_group_name_H-M   'P 1'
#
loop_
_entity.id
_entity.type
_entity.pdbx_description
1 polymer ?
#
loop_
_entity_poly.entity_id
_entity_poly.type
_entity_poly.pdbx_seq_one_letter_code
_entity_poly.pdbx_strand_id
1 'polypeptide(L)'
;MNKKLKKAYSIVINVLATLFFVICIFALVVTITSKKDADGAMNVFGHQLRIVVSDSMEKCDQTDVSDYKIKSIPVKSMVFIELVPENENKAQQWYADLEVGDVLTFKYTYVKQETITHRITNIEEKETGGYIITLEGDNKASGSTTLKQTIDTSIVGSTNYVLGKVTAKSTVLGHIVYAVMQPLGTALIIIVPCVAIIIMDVIKIVSVLGEGKKKKQQQEIEELKRQLNELQEKQDKISGKEEN
;
A
#
# COMPACT_ATOMS: atom_id res chain seq x y z
N MET A 1 11.20 -33.32 6.91
CA MET A 1 11.77 -32.05 7.40
C MET A 1 12.52 -32.30 8.71
N ASN A 2 13.80 -31.94 8.79
CA ASN A 2 14.69 -32.23 9.92
C ASN A 2 14.17 -31.59 11.24
N LYS A 3 14.30 -32.25 12.41
CA LYS A 3 13.75 -31.73 13.70
C LYS A 3 14.29 -30.33 14.04
N LYS A 4 15.57 -30.08 13.73
CA LYS A 4 16.20 -28.77 13.87
C LYS A 4 15.59 -27.72 12.94
N LEU A 5 15.23 -28.12 11.72
CA LEU A 5 14.63 -27.25 10.70
C LEU A 5 13.17 -26.89 11.06
N LYS A 6 12.39 -27.81 11.64
CA LYS A 6 11.06 -27.52 12.20
C LYS A 6 11.09 -26.50 13.35
N LYS A 7 12.07 -26.63 14.26
CA LYS A 7 12.22 -25.72 15.41
C LYS A 7 12.68 -24.33 14.98
N ALA A 8 13.63 -24.24 14.04
CA ALA A 8 14.05 -22.98 13.44
C ALA A 8 12.88 -22.28 12.72
N TYR A 9 12.11 -23.02 11.93
CA TYR A 9 10.94 -22.50 11.23
C TYR A 9 9.87 -21.91 12.17
N SER A 10 9.56 -22.57 13.29
CA SER A 10 8.56 -22.04 14.23
C SER A 10 9.02 -20.77 14.94
N ILE A 11 10.32 -20.65 15.24
CA ILE A 11 10.91 -19.44 15.84
C ILE A 11 10.83 -18.29 14.82
N VAL A 12 11.24 -18.55 13.58
CA VAL A 12 11.20 -17.55 12.49
C VAL A 12 9.78 -17.05 12.27
N ILE A 13 8.78 -17.94 12.21
CA ILE A 13 7.37 -17.55 12.08
C ILE A 13 6.87 -16.71 13.25
N ASN A 14 7.20 -17.09 14.48
CA ASN A 14 6.76 -16.32 15.65
C ASN A 14 7.38 -14.92 15.67
N VAL A 15 8.68 -14.80 15.35
CA VAL A 15 9.34 -13.50 15.23
C VAL A 15 8.71 -12.65 14.13
N LEU A 16 8.42 -13.24 12.96
CA LEU A 16 7.72 -12.58 11.86
C LEU A 16 6.32 -12.12 12.26
N ALA A 17 5.56 -12.95 12.98
CA ALA A 17 4.22 -12.62 13.46
C ALA A 17 4.24 -11.50 14.50
N THR A 18 5.19 -11.52 15.44
CA THR A 18 5.38 -10.44 16.41
C THR A 18 5.78 -9.14 15.72
N LEU A 19 6.71 -9.18 14.77
CA LEU A 19 7.13 -8.02 14.00
C LEU A 19 5.96 -7.44 13.19
N PHE A 20 5.15 -8.29 12.55
CA PHE A 20 3.92 -7.88 11.86
C PHE A 20 2.95 -7.17 12.80
N PHE A 21 2.72 -7.70 14.00
CA PHE A 21 1.87 -7.07 15.00
C PHE A 21 2.40 -5.70 15.44
N VAL A 22 3.70 -5.57 15.68
CA VAL A 22 4.35 -4.29 16.01
C VAL A 22 4.18 -3.29 14.87
N ILE A 23 4.37 -3.72 13.62
CA ILE A 23 4.16 -2.87 12.42
C ILE A 23 2.69 -2.45 12.31
N CYS A 24 1.73 -3.35 12.57
CA CYS A 24 0.31 -3.01 12.56
C CYS A 24 -0.06 -1.99 13.64
N ILE A 25 0.46 -2.15 14.86
CA ILE A 25 0.26 -1.19 15.95
C ILE A 25 0.90 0.15 15.59
N PHE A 26 2.12 0.14 15.07
CA PHE A 26 2.80 1.36 14.61
C PHE A 26 2.01 2.06 13.50
N ALA A 27 1.54 1.31 12.50
CA ALA A 27 0.71 1.84 11.42
C ALA A 27 -0.61 2.42 11.95
N LEU A 28 -1.24 1.77 12.94
CA LEU A 28 -2.44 2.28 13.60
C LEU A 28 -2.16 3.60 14.32
N VAL A 29 -1.09 3.67 15.11
CA VAL A 29 -0.66 4.88 15.83
C VAL A 29 -0.40 6.00 14.83
N VAL A 30 0.41 5.75 13.79
CA VAL A 30 0.68 6.72 12.72
C VAL A 30 -0.61 7.17 12.06
N THR A 31 -1.56 6.27 11.78
CA THR A 31 -2.85 6.62 11.17
C THR A 31 -3.70 7.51 12.07
N ILE A 32 -3.67 7.30 13.39
CA ILE A 32 -4.40 8.11 14.38
C ILE A 32 -3.72 9.47 14.60
N THR A 33 -2.38 9.51 14.61
CA THR A 33 -1.60 10.73 14.85
C THR A 33 -1.39 11.58 13.61
N SER A 34 -1.54 11.01 12.42
CA SER A 34 -1.42 11.76 11.17
C SER A 34 -2.63 12.68 11.03
N LYS A 35 -2.38 13.99 11.08
CA LYS A 35 -3.35 14.99 10.62
C LYS A 35 -3.61 14.71 9.15
N LYS A 36 -4.76 14.12 8.83
CA LYS A 36 -5.22 13.99 7.44
C LYS A 36 -5.48 15.39 6.94
N ASP A 37 -4.77 15.82 5.90
CA ASP A 37 -5.22 16.96 5.09
C ASP A 37 -6.63 16.66 4.58
N ALA A 38 -7.43 17.70 4.31
CA ALA A 38 -8.83 17.57 3.93
C ALA A 38 -9.08 16.63 2.72
N ASP A 39 -8.05 16.38 1.89
CA ASP A 39 -8.11 15.49 0.72
C ASP A 39 -7.49 14.09 0.94
N GLY A 40 -6.98 13.77 2.13
CA GLY A 40 -6.42 12.45 2.44
C GLY A 40 -5.08 12.13 1.73
N ALA A 41 -4.33 13.14 1.31
CA ALA A 41 -3.05 12.95 0.63
C ALA A 41 -1.90 12.67 1.62
N MET A 42 -0.91 11.89 1.19
CA MET A 42 0.25 11.52 2.00
C MET A 42 1.43 12.44 1.67
N ASN A 43 1.83 13.27 2.63
CA ASN A 43 2.95 14.21 2.50
C ASN A 43 4.22 13.57 3.03
N VAL A 44 5.23 13.42 2.18
CA VAL A 44 6.51 12.78 2.53
C VAL A 44 7.63 13.58 1.87
N PHE A 45 8.46 14.25 2.68
CA PHE A 45 9.67 14.96 2.23
C PHE A 45 9.46 15.90 1.02
N GLY A 46 8.52 16.84 1.11
CA GLY A 46 8.23 17.78 0.02
C GLY A 46 7.56 17.16 -1.20
N HIS A 47 7.17 15.89 -1.12
CA HIS A 47 6.42 15.20 -2.16
C HIS A 47 5.06 14.76 -1.64
N GLN A 48 4.09 14.69 -2.54
CA GLN A 48 2.74 14.28 -2.24
C GLN A 48 2.25 13.25 -3.26
N LEU A 49 1.66 12.17 -2.76
CA LEU A 49 1.05 11.14 -3.60
C LEU A 49 -0.45 11.31 -3.60
N ARG A 50 -1.05 11.27 -4.80
CA ARG A 50 -2.51 11.32 -4.97
C ARG A 50 -2.99 10.28 -5.96
N ILE A 51 -4.22 9.80 -5.75
CA ILE A 51 -4.95 8.98 -6.70
C ILE A 51 -5.89 9.88 -7.51
N VAL A 52 -5.83 9.75 -8.82
CA VAL A 52 -6.67 10.51 -9.74
C VAL A 52 -8.09 9.95 -9.77
N VAL A 53 -9.08 10.83 -9.65
CA VAL A 53 -10.50 10.45 -9.54
C VAL A 53 -11.27 10.74 -10.82
N SER A 54 -10.92 11.80 -11.56
CA SER A 54 -11.55 12.21 -12.82
C SER A 54 -10.70 11.87 -14.04
N ASP A 55 -11.32 11.88 -15.21
CA ASP A 55 -10.73 11.57 -16.52
C ASP A 55 -10.23 12.83 -17.26
N SER A 56 -10.17 14.00 -16.61
CA SER A 56 -9.84 15.28 -17.26
C SER A 56 -8.42 15.36 -17.83
N MET A 57 -7.52 14.47 -17.38
CA MET A 57 -6.14 14.35 -17.87
C MET A 57 -5.90 13.08 -18.70
N GLU A 58 -6.96 12.36 -19.05
CA GLU A 58 -6.86 11.22 -19.96
C GLU A 58 -6.59 11.71 -21.39
N LYS A 59 -5.81 10.95 -22.16
CA LYS A 59 -5.53 11.30 -23.54
C LYS A 59 -6.83 11.28 -24.35
N CYS A 60 -7.08 12.34 -25.10
CA CYS A 60 -8.15 12.41 -26.10
C CYS A 60 -7.56 12.85 -27.45
N ASP A 61 -8.27 12.57 -28.54
CA ASP A 61 -7.80 12.90 -29.90
C ASP A 61 -7.79 14.41 -30.20
N GLN A 62 -8.46 15.21 -29.36
CA GLN A 62 -8.58 16.66 -29.53
C GLN A 62 -7.40 17.45 -28.95
N THR A 63 -6.51 16.78 -28.20
CA THR A 63 -5.36 17.42 -27.55
C THR A 63 -4.08 16.70 -27.96
N ASP A 64 -3.18 17.42 -28.62
CA ASP A 64 -1.86 16.89 -28.91
C ASP A 64 -0.96 16.98 -27.69
N VAL A 65 -0.45 15.83 -27.28
CA VAL A 65 0.42 15.63 -26.11
C VAL A 65 1.66 14.83 -26.48
N SER A 66 1.93 14.69 -27.78
CA SER A 66 2.99 13.82 -28.31
C SER A 66 4.38 14.24 -27.84
N ASP A 67 4.57 15.56 -27.70
CA ASP A 67 5.83 16.20 -27.30
C ASP A 67 6.04 16.27 -25.78
N TYR A 68 5.01 15.96 -24.98
CA TYR A 68 5.11 16.03 -23.53
C TYR A 68 5.53 14.69 -22.91
N LYS A 69 6.30 14.77 -21.81
CA LYS A 69 6.71 13.61 -21.00
C LYS A 69 5.51 12.87 -20.43
N ILE A 70 4.52 13.60 -19.92
CA ILE A 70 3.27 13.06 -19.41
C ILE A 70 2.23 13.19 -20.51
N LYS A 71 1.85 12.07 -21.13
CA LYS A 71 0.91 12.04 -22.27
C LYS A 71 -0.54 11.74 -21.88
N SER A 72 -0.73 11.12 -20.73
CA SER A 72 -2.05 10.72 -20.24
C SER A 72 -1.94 10.39 -18.77
N ILE A 73 -2.95 10.77 -18.01
CA ILE A 73 -3.15 10.36 -16.63
C ILE A 73 -4.55 9.76 -16.51
N PRO A 74 -4.70 8.43 -16.76
CA PRO A 74 -5.98 7.76 -16.63
C PRO A 74 -6.52 7.80 -15.20
N VAL A 75 -7.84 7.67 -15.06
CA VAL A 75 -8.54 7.51 -13.77
C VAL A 75 -7.90 6.40 -12.93
N LYS A 76 -7.85 6.59 -11.61
CA LYS A 76 -7.19 5.71 -10.62
C LYS A 76 -5.67 5.63 -10.74
N SER A 77 -5.03 6.38 -11.64
CA SER A 77 -3.57 6.47 -11.64
C SER A 77 -3.06 7.17 -10.37
N MET A 78 -1.87 6.77 -9.91
CA MET A 78 -1.15 7.50 -8.88
C MET A 78 -0.26 8.56 -9.52
N VAL A 79 -0.34 9.78 -9.02
CA VAL A 79 0.55 10.89 -9.41
C VAL A 79 1.51 11.23 -8.27
N PHE A 80 2.74 11.55 -8.64
CA PHE A 80 3.81 11.98 -7.76
C PHE A 80 3.98 13.47 -7.94
N ILE A 81 3.71 14.24 -6.89
CA ILE A 81 3.67 15.70 -6.92
C ILE A 81 4.85 16.19 -6.10
N GLU A 82 5.73 16.96 -6.73
CA GLU A 82 6.74 17.75 -6.03
C GLU A 82 6.08 19.06 -5.57
N LEU A 83 6.01 19.26 -4.27
CA LEU A 83 5.32 20.40 -3.67
C LEU A 83 6.09 21.69 -3.88
N VAL A 84 5.37 22.80 -3.99
CA VAL A 84 5.96 24.14 -3.96
C VAL A 84 6.75 24.28 -2.64
N PRO A 85 8.04 24.67 -2.68
CA PRO A 85 8.84 24.85 -1.47
C PRO A 85 8.24 25.89 -0.53
N GLU A 86 8.29 25.64 0.78
CA GLU A 86 7.79 26.59 1.79
C GLU A 86 8.63 27.89 1.89
N ASN A 87 9.90 27.83 1.46
CA ASN A 87 10.78 28.99 1.46
C ASN A 87 10.49 29.88 0.25
N GLU A 88 10.18 31.16 0.48
CA GLU A 88 9.78 32.11 -0.57
C GLU A 88 10.78 32.20 -1.72
N ASN A 89 12.09 32.27 -1.44
CA ASN A 89 13.11 32.37 -2.50
C ASN A 89 13.15 31.10 -3.37
N LYS A 90 13.02 29.93 -2.73
CA LYS A 90 12.96 28.64 -3.45
C LYS A 90 11.64 28.50 -4.22
N ALA A 91 10.54 29.01 -3.68
CA ALA A 91 9.25 29.02 -4.37
C ALA A 91 9.30 29.89 -5.63
N GLN A 92 9.92 31.08 -5.55
CA GLN A 92 10.09 31.95 -6.72
C GLN A 92 10.91 31.27 -7.82
N GLN A 93 12.04 30.64 -7.47
CA GLN A 93 12.83 29.85 -8.41
C GLN A 93 12.03 28.69 -9.00
N TRP A 94 11.29 27.97 -8.16
CA TRP A 94 10.44 26.86 -8.58
C TRP A 94 9.37 27.28 -9.60
N TYR A 95 8.75 28.45 -9.42
CA TYR A 95 7.80 29.00 -10.40
C TYR A 95 8.47 29.46 -11.69
N ALA A 96 9.71 29.96 -11.61
CA ALA A 96 10.50 30.36 -12.78
C ALA A 96 10.91 29.15 -13.64
N ASP A 97 11.07 27.97 -13.04
CA ASP A 97 11.40 26.71 -13.71
C ASP A 97 10.16 26.01 -14.34
N LEU A 98 8.99 26.64 -14.31
CA LEU A 98 7.77 26.11 -14.94
C LEU A 98 7.73 26.46 -16.42
N GLU A 99 7.27 25.50 -17.22
CA GLU A 99 7.13 25.66 -18.67
C GLU A 99 5.73 25.27 -19.14
N VAL A 100 5.31 25.83 -20.28
CA VAL A 100 4.09 25.38 -20.96
C VAL A 100 4.22 23.89 -21.27
N GLY A 101 3.19 23.12 -20.89
CA GLY A 101 3.23 21.66 -20.98
C GLY A 101 3.48 20.95 -19.65
N ASP A 102 3.99 21.63 -18.62
CA ASP A 102 4.05 21.07 -17.27
C ASP A 102 2.65 20.78 -16.72
N VAL A 103 2.52 19.76 -15.88
CA VAL A 103 1.26 19.39 -15.25
C VAL A 103 1.33 19.76 -13.78
N LEU A 104 0.39 20.59 -13.32
CA LEU A 104 0.34 21.04 -11.93
C LEU A 104 -0.88 20.46 -11.22
N THR A 105 -0.70 20.18 -9.93
CA THR A 105 -1.81 19.98 -9.00
C THR A 105 -2.00 21.25 -8.17
N PHE A 106 -3.24 21.72 -8.04
CA PHE A 106 -3.56 22.99 -7.40
C PHE A 106 -4.93 22.95 -6.72
N LYS A 107 -5.14 23.89 -5.80
CA LYS A 107 -6.43 24.18 -5.20
C LYS A 107 -7.16 25.21 -6.04
N TYR A 108 -8.44 24.97 -6.30
CA TYR A 108 -9.29 25.90 -7.05
C TYR A 108 -10.72 25.90 -6.52
N THR A 109 -11.32 27.07 -6.40
CA THR A 109 -12.67 27.25 -5.86
C THR A 109 -13.63 27.67 -6.97
N TYR A 110 -14.60 26.80 -7.28
CA TYR A 110 -15.78 27.18 -8.08
C TYR A 110 -16.96 27.51 -7.16
N VAL A 111 -17.56 26.46 -6.59
CA VAL A 111 -18.58 26.53 -5.53
C VAL A 111 -18.00 26.03 -4.20
N LYS A 112 -17.16 25.00 -4.30
CA LYS A 112 -16.32 24.47 -3.21
C LYS A 112 -14.87 24.44 -3.67
N GLN A 113 -13.94 24.45 -2.73
CA GLN A 113 -12.53 24.30 -3.05
C GLN A 113 -12.25 22.84 -3.40
N GLU A 114 -11.71 22.61 -4.58
CA GLU A 114 -11.34 21.30 -5.11
C GLU A 114 -9.84 21.24 -5.39
N THR A 115 -9.31 20.02 -5.44
CA THR A 115 -7.94 19.76 -5.86
C THR A 115 -7.94 19.25 -7.28
N ILE A 116 -7.38 20.04 -8.18
CA ILE A 116 -7.41 19.82 -9.62
C ILE A 116 -5.98 19.55 -10.09
N THR A 117 -5.83 18.69 -11.10
CA THR A 117 -4.54 18.43 -11.75
C THR A 117 -4.70 18.65 -13.24
N HIS A 118 -4.08 19.70 -13.79
CA HIS A 118 -4.20 20.09 -15.20
C HIS A 118 -2.87 20.56 -15.78
N ARG A 119 -2.80 20.65 -17.10
CA ARG A 119 -1.61 21.08 -17.83
C ARG A 119 -1.57 22.59 -17.99
N ILE A 120 -0.39 23.17 -17.84
CA ILE A 120 -0.14 24.57 -18.16
C ILE A 120 -0.27 24.78 -19.67
N THR A 121 -1.13 25.71 -20.05
CA THR A 121 -1.34 26.15 -21.44
C THR A 121 -0.72 27.51 -21.72
N ASN A 122 -0.55 28.34 -20.69
CA ASN A 122 0.07 29.66 -20.78
C ASN A 122 0.66 30.08 -19.44
N ILE A 123 1.78 30.80 -19.47
CA ILE A 123 2.42 31.42 -18.31
C ILE A 123 2.74 32.87 -18.68
N GLU A 124 2.26 33.81 -17.87
CA GLU A 124 2.55 35.23 -18.03
C GLU A 124 3.23 35.75 -16.76
N GLU A 125 4.44 36.30 -16.90
CA GLU A 125 5.12 36.96 -15.79
C GLU A 125 4.55 38.35 -15.57
N LYS A 126 4.28 38.72 -14.30
CA LYS A 126 3.76 40.04 -13.95
C LYS A 126 4.90 41.00 -13.66
N GLU A 127 4.78 42.24 -14.14
CA GLU A 127 5.73 43.33 -13.84
C GLU A 127 5.89 43.59 -12.33
N THR A 128 4.85 43.32 -11.54
CA THR A 128 4.83 43.47 -10.08
C THR A 128 5.45 42.30 -9.32
N GLY A 129 5.97 41.30 -10.04
CA GLY A 129 6.42 40.01 -9.50
C GLY A 129 5.30 38.97 -9.44
N GLY A 130 5.66 37.70 -9.66
CA GLY A 130 4.75 36.56 -9.73
C GLY A 130 4.30 36.23 -11.16
N TYR A 131 3.42 35.23 -11.27
CA TYR A 131 2.99 34.64 -12.55
C TYR A 131 1.49 34.46 -12.60
N ILE A 132 0.91 34.67 -13.78
CA ILE A 132 -0.45 34.24 -14.13
C ILE A 132 -0.31 32.93 -14.90
N ILE A 133 -0.73 31.84 -14.27
CA ILE A 133 -0.64 30.48 -14.84
C ILE A 133 -2.03 30.06 -15.29
N THR A 134 -2.18 29.76 -16.58
CA THR A 134 -3.42 29.23 -17.14
C THR A 134 -3.31 27.74 -17.36
N LEU A 135 -4.23 26.98 -16.76
CA LEU A 135 -4.26 25.53 -16.75
C LEU A 135 -5.54 25.00 -17.41
N GLU A 136 -5.41 23.84 -18.06
CA GLU A 136 -6.54 23.17 -18.68
C GLU A 136 -6.35 21.65 -18.71
N GLY A 137 -7.44 20.90 -18.62
CA GLY A 137 -7.43 19.44 -18.76
C GLY A 137 -7.12 19.01 -20.19
N ASP A 138 -6.39 17.90 -20.34
CA ASP A 138 -6.06 17.32 -21.64
C ASP A 138 -7.28 16.66 -22.30
N ASN A 139 -8.22 16.14 -21.52
CA ASN A 139 -9.41 15.47 -22.04
C ASN A 139 -10.54 16.49 -22.29
N LYS A 140 -10.71 16.90 -23.55
CA LYS A 140 -11.76 17.84 -23.95
C LYS A 140 -13.16 17.21 -24.01
N ALA A 141 -13.24 15.88 -24.02
CA ALA A 141 -14.49 15.12 -24.04
C ALA A 141 -15.00 14.77 -22.63
N SER A 142 -14.22 15.04 -21.58
CA SER A 142 -14.65 14.81 -20.20
C SER A 142 -15.86 15.67 -19.85
N GLY A 143 -16.82 15.09 -19.12
CA GLY A 143 -17.96 15.83 -18.54
C GLY A 143 -17.55 16.79 -17.43
N SER A 144 -16.28 16.76 -16.98
CA SER A 144 -15.67 17.81 -16.18
C SER A 144 -15.39 18.98 -17.12
N THR A 145 -16.29 19.96 -17.11
CA THR A 145 -16.29 21.12 -18.00
C THR A 145 -14.87 21.61 -18.30
N THR A 146 -14.56 21.72 -19.58
CA THR A 146 -13.34 22.21 -20.22
C THR A 146 -13.06 23.69 -19.87
N LEU A 147 -13.12 24.03 -18.59
CA LEU A 147 -12.86 25.36 -18.08
C LEU A 147 -11.35 25.53 -18.04
N LYS A 148 -10.89 26.69 -18.51
CA LYS A 148 -9.55 27.15 -18.20
C LYS A 148 -9.55 27.63 -16.75
N GLN A 149 -8.55 27.21 -15.98
CA GLN A 149 -8.30 27.73 -14.64
C GLN A 149 -7.13 28.70 -14.70
N THR A 150 -7.24 29.83 -14.03
CA THR A 150 -6.17 30.81 -13.94
C THR A 150 -5.79 31.02 -12.50
N ILE A 151 -4.50 30.91 -12.21
CA ILE A 151 -3.94 31.13 -10.87
C ILE A 151 -2.97 32.29 -10.97
N ASP A 152 -3.21 33.32 -10.15
CA ASP A 152 -2.28 34.42 -9.96
C ASP A 152 -1.45 34.15 -8.70
N THR A 153 -0.16 33.85 -8.88
CA THR A 153 0.74 33.48 -7.79
C THR A 153 1.17 34.68 -6.93
N SER A 154 0.88 35.91 -7.36
CA SER A 154 1.18 37.13 -6.60
C SER A 154 0.15 37.42 -5.50
N ILE A 155 -1.01 36.76 -5.52
CA ILE A 155 -2.09 36.99 -4.55
C ILE A 155 -1.85 36.16 -3.29
N VAL A 156 -1.29 36.80 -2.27
CA VAL A 156 -1.06 36.19 -0.95
C VAL A 156 -2.41 35.84 -0.29
N GLY A 157 -2.54 34.59 0.18
CA GLY A 157 -3.76 34.12 0.86
C GLY A 157 -4.93 33.79 -0.08
N SER A 158 -4.69 33.72 -1.39
CA SER A 158 -5.67 33.23 -2.37
C SER A 158 -6.17 31.84 -2.00
N THR A 159 -7.48 31.60 -2.16
CA THR A 159 -8.06 30.26 -2.07
C THR A 159 -7.70 29.38 -3.26
N ASN A 160 -7.16 29.98 -4.33
CA ASN A 160 -6.69 29.32 -5.53
C ASN A 160 -5.17 29.42 -5.59
N TYR A 161 -4.48 28.29 -5.41
CA TYR A 161 -3.02 28.26 -5.31
C TYR A 161 -2.46 26.92 -5.80
N VAL A 162 -1.22 26.95 -6.31
CA VAL A 162 -0.51 25.75 -6.77
C VAL A 162 -0.03 24.94 -5.57
N LEU A 163 -0.31 23.64 -5.57
CA LEU A 163 0.22 22.71 -4.57
C LEU A 163 1.60 22.19 -5.00
N GLY A 164 1.76 21.87 -6.29
CA GLY A 164 3.01 21.37 -6.82
C GLY A 164 2.93 20.87 -8.26
N LYS A 165 4.06 20.37 -8.77
CA LYS A 165 4.24 19.86 -10.13
C LYS A 165 4.21 18.35 -10.13
N VAL A 166 3.48 17.76 -11.08
CA VAL A 166 3.46 16.32 -11.30
C VAL A 166 4.75 15.91 -12.01
N THR A 167 5.63 15.20 -11.30
CA THR A 167 6.94 14.78 -11.83
C THR A 167 6.90 13.37 -12.43
N ALA A 168 5.99 12.53 -11.92
CA ALA A 168 5.79 11.16 -12.38
C ALA A 168 4.35 10.68 -12.18
N LYS A 169 3.99 9.60 -12.89
CA LYS A 169 2.70 8.92 -12.75
C LYS A 169 2.85 7.40 -12.91
N SER A 170 2.07 6.64 -12.15
CA SER A 170 2.01 5.18 -12.25
C SER A 170 0.57 4.70 -12.20
N THR A 171 0.08 4.17 -13.33
CA THR A 171 -1.28 3.62 -13.45
C THR A 171 -1.40 2.30 -12.71
N VAL A 172 -0.39 1.42 -12.81
CA VAL A 172 -0.37 0.12 -12.11
C VAL A 172 -0.37 0.31 -10.59
N LEU A 173 0.53 1.16 -10.07
CA LEU A 173 0.58 1.43 -8.63
C LEU A 173 -0.72 2.10 -8.15
N GLY A 174 -1.27 3.01 -8.96
CA GLY A 174 -2.54 3.64 -8.68
C GLY A 174 -3.69 2.66 -8.51
N HIS A 175 -3.86 1.71 -9.44
CA HIS A 175 -4.89 0.68 -9.32
C HIS A 175 -4.71 -0.23 -8.11
N ILE A 176 -3.46 -0.63 -7.81
CA ILE A 176 -3.16 -1.45 -6.62
C ILE A 176 -3.58 -0.69 -5.35
N VAL A 177 -3.08 0.54 -5.19
CA VAL A 177 -3.35 1.36 -4.00
C VAL A 177 -4.84 1.68 -3.89
N TYR A 178 -5.49 2.03 -5.00
CA TYR A 178 -6.93 2.26 -5.04
C TYR A 178 -7.71 1.02 -4.59
N ALA A 179 -7.35 -0.17 -5.07
CA ALA A 179 -7.99 -1.43 -4.67
C ALA A 179 -7.80 -1.71 -3.17
N VAL A 180 -6.58 -1.50 -2.64
CA VAL A 180 -6.28 -1.62 -1.21
C VAL A 180 -7.12 -0.67 -0.36
N MET A 181 -7.29 0.58 -0.80
CA MET A 181 -8.06 1.60 -0.08
C MET A 181 -9.58 1.40 -0.13
N GLN A 182 -10.10 0.55 -1.02
CA GLN A 182 -11.53 0.23 -1.02
C GLN A 182 -11.90 -0.53 0.26
N PRO A 183 -13.14 -0.37 0.79
CA PRO A 183 -13.58 -1.05 2.00
C PRO A 183 -13.35 -2.58 1.95
N LEU A 184 -13.64 -3.20 0.81
CA LEU A 184 -13.41 -4.63 0.60
C LEU A 184 -11.93 -5.00 0.54
N GLY A 185 -11.10 -4.18 -0.10
CA GLY A 185 -9.65 -4.42 -0.21
C GLY A 185 -8.95 -4.29 1.14
N THR A 186 -9.29 -3.26 1.91
CA THR A 186 -8.79 -3.09 3.28
C THR A 186 -9.25 -4.25 4.18
N ALA A 187 -10.52 -4.67 4.09
CA ALA A 187 -11.01 -5.83 4.84
C ALA A 187 -10.25 -7.11 4.48
N LEU A 188 -10.00 -7.37 3.19
CA LEU A 188 -9.26 -8.55 2.74
C LEU A 188 -7.82 -8.57 3.27
N ILE A 189 -7.13 -7.41 3.27
CA ILE A 189 -5.78 -7.27 3.81
C ILE A 189 -5.70 -7.57 5.31
N ILE A 190 -6.78 -7.33 6.06
CA ILE A 190 -6.85 -7.64 7.49
C ILE A 190 -7.29 -9.10 7.70
N ILE A 191 -8.28 -9.58 6.94
CA ILE A 191 -8.86 -10.92 7.11
C ILE A 191 -7.88 -12.01 6.71
N VAL A 192 -7.17 -11.85 5.57
CA VAL A 192 -6.23 -12.86 5.07
C VAL A 192 -5.15 -13.23 6.09
N PRO A 193 -4.40 -12.29 6.71
CA PRO A 193 -3.41 -12.64 7.72
C PRO A 193 -4.06 -13.25 8.97
N CYS A 194 -5.23 -12.77 9.41
CA CYS A 194 -5.96 -13.37 10.54
C CYS A 194 -6.33 -14.84 10.27
N VAL A 195 -6.88 -15.13 9.08
CA VAL A 195 -7.24 -16.50 8.67
C VAL A 195 -5.99 -17.37 8.53
N ALA A 196 -4.90 -16.84 7.96
CA ALA A 196 -3.64 -17.57 7.85
C ALA A 196 -3.09 -17.96 9.24
N ILE A 197 -3.15 -17.06 10.23
CA ILE A 197 -2.77 -17.35 11.61
C ILE A 197 -3.65 -18.47 12.19
N ILE A 198 -4.97 -18.38 12.03
CA ILE A 198 -5.90 -19.40 12.51
C ILE A 198 -5.60 -20.77 11.90
N ILE A 199 -5.37 -20.84 10.58
CA ILE A 199 -5.03 -22.09 9.89
C ILE A 199 -3.71 -22.67 10.44
N MET A 200 -2.69 -21.82 10.62
CA MET A 200 -1.41 -22.27 11.19
C MET A 200 -1.59 -22.84 12.60
N ASP A 201 -2.43 -22.23 13.43
CA ASP A 201 -2.67 -22.70 14.79
C ASP A 201 -3.49 -23.99 14.84
N VAL A 202 -4.49 -24.15 13.97
CA VAL A 202 -5.21 -25.42 13.80
C VAL A 202 -4.25 -26.54 13.39
N ILE A 203 -3.36 -26.29 12.42
CA ILE A 203 -2.36 -27.28 11.99
C ILE A 203 -1.43 -27.65 13.15
N LYS A 204 -0.99 -26.68 13.96
CA LYS A 204 -0.17 -26.94 15.16
C LYS A 204 -0.92 -27.83 16.14
N ILE A 205 -2.17 -27.51 16.48
CA ILE A 205 -2.98 -28.28 17.44
C ILE A 205 -3.15 -29.73 16.97
N VAL A 206 -3.54 -29.93 15.71
CA VAL A 206 -3.70 -31.27 15.12
C VAL A 206 -2.38 -32.05 15.15
N SER A 207 -1.26 -31.39 14.85
CA SER A 207 0.06 -32.03 14.89
C SER A 207 0.46 -32.47 16.30
N VAL A 208 0.21 -31.64 17.33
CA VAL A 208 0.53 -31.94 18.73
C VAL A 208 -0.34 -33.10 19.26
N LEU A 209 -1.63 -33.09 18.95
CA LEU A 209 -2.55 -34.19 19.31
C LEU A 209 -2.15 -35.51 18.63
N GLY A 210 -1.74 -35.46 17.36
CA GLY A 210 -1.25 -36.62 16.62
C GLY A 210 0.05 -37.18 17.19
N GLU A 211 1.00 -36.32 17.55
CA GLU A 211 2.25 -36.73 18.22
C GLU A 211 2.00 -37.35 19.59
N GLY A 212 1.04 -36.83 20.36
CA GLY A 212 0.60 -37.40 21.64
C GLY A 212 0.03 -38.81 21.50
N LYS A 213 -0.84 -39.04 20.51
CA LYS A 213 -1.41 -40.37 20.23
C LYS A 213 -0.34 -41.37 19.80
N LYS A 214 0.58 -40.97 18.91
CA LYS A 214 1.69 -41.84 18.46
C LYS A 214 2.60 -42.25 19.61
N LYS A 215 2.93 -41.33 20.53
CA LYS A 215 3.73 -41.66 21.72
C LYS A 215 3.05 -42.68 22.62
N LYS A 216 1.74 -42.53 22.90
CA LYS A 216 0.99 -43.49 23.70
C LYS A 216 0.95 -44.88 23.06
N GLN A 217 0.64 -44.96 21.76
CA GLN A 217 0.67 -46.23 21.03
C GLN A 217 2.06 -46.89 21.05
N GLN A 218 3.13 -46.09 20.93
CA GLN A 218 4.49 -46.61 21.00
C GLN A 218 4.80 -47.22 22.38
N GLN A 219 4.37 -46.56 23.46
CA GLN A 219 4.53 -47.05 24.83
C GLN A 219 3.75 -48.35 25.06
N GLU A 220 2.49 -48.43 24.63
CA GLU A 220 1.68 -49.64 24.72
C GLU A 220 2.29 -50.82 23.93
N ILE A 221 2.78 -50.58 22.72
CA ILE A 221 3.44 -51.61 21.90
C ILE A 221 4.72 -52.11 22.58
N GLU A 222 5.50 -51.22 23.18
CA GLU A 222 6.74 -51.57 23.89
C GLU A 222 6.46 -52.40 25.15
N GLU A 223 5.41 -52.05 25.90
CA GLU A 223 4.96 -52.79 27.07
C GLU A 223 4.42 -54.18 26.70
N LEU A 224 3.60 -54.28 25.65
CA LEU A 224 3.10 -55.56 25.14
C LEU A 224 4.24 -56.49 24.70
N LYS A 225 5.24 -55.96 24.00
CA LYS A 225 6.43 -56.73 23.59
C LYS A 225 7.21 -57.27 24.79
N ARG A 226 7.34 -56.47 25.85
CA ARG A 226 8.00 -56.91 27.08
C ARG A 226 7.23 -58.05 27.75
N GLN A 227 5.91 -57.92 27.88
CA GLN A 227 5.06 -58.97 28.44
C GLN A 227 5.12 -60.26 27.61
N LEU A 228 5.16 -60.14 26.27
CA LEU A 228 5.23 -61.29 25.36
C LEU A 228 6.55 -62.05 25.52
N ASN A 229 7.68 -61.34 25.61
CA ASN A 229 8.98 -61.95 25.88
C ASN A 229 9.02 -62.66 27.25
N GLU A 230 8.48 -62.05 28.31
CA GLU A 230 8.41 -62.66 29.64
C GLU A 230 7.54 -63.93 29.66
N LEU A 231 6.46 -63.96 28.87
CA LEU A 231 5.61 -65.14 28.72
C LEU A 231 6.30 -66.25 27.92
N GLN A 232 7.01 -65.91 26.85
CA GLN A 232 7.80 -66.88 26.07
C GLN A 232 8.89 -67.52 26.94
N GLU A 233 9.65 -66.74 27.71
CA GLU A 233 10.65 -67.29 28.64
C GLU A 233 10.03 -68.23 29.68
N LYS A 234 8.81 -67.94 30.15
CA LYS A 234 8.08 -68.83 31.06
C LYS A 234 7.61 -70.10 30.36
N GLN A 235 7.12 -70.00 29.12
CA GLN A 235 6.73 -71.17 28.32
C GLN A 235 7.93 -72.09 28.05
N ASP A 236 9.08 -71.53 27.65
CA ASP A 236 10.30 -72.30 27.38
C ASP A 236 10.81 -73.03 28.63
N LYS A 237 10.70 -72.39 29.81
CA LYS A 237 11.02 -73.00 31.10
C LYS A 237 10.04 -74.10 31.52
N ILE A 238 8.80 -74.06 31.05
CA ILE A 238 7.77 -75.07 31.32
C ILE A 238 7.92 -76.24 30.34
N SER A 239 8.09 -76.01 29.04
CA SER A 239 8.26 -77.08 28.05
C SER A 239 9.57 -77.85 28.25
N GLY A 240 10.67 -77.17 28.62
CA GLY A 240 11.93 -77.83 28.96
C GLY A 240 11.90 -78.63 30.28
N LYS A 241 10.82 -78.52 31.06
CA LYS A 241 10.58 -79.31 32.28
C LYS A 241 9.72 -80.54 32.05
N GLU A 242 8.98 -80.61 30.95
CA GLU A 242 8.15 -81.76 30.58
C GLU A 242 8.93 -82.82 29.76
N GLU A 243 10.10 -82.48 29.21
CA GLU A 243 10.95 -83.39 28.44
C GLU A 243 12.08 -84.09 29.23
N ASN A 244 12.19 -83.87 30.55
CA ASN A 244 13.13 -84.57 31.46
C ASN A 244 12.36 -85.39 32.51
#